data_AF-A0AAW1H1R0-F1
#
_entry.id   AF-A0AAW1H1R0-F1
#
_cell.length_a   1.000
_cell.length_b   1.000
_cell.length_c   1.000
_cell.angle_alpha   90.00
_cell.angle_beta   90.00
_cell.angle_gamma   90.00
#
_symmetry.space_group_name_H-M   'P 1'
#
loop_
_entity.id
_entity.type
_entity.pdbx_description
1 polymer ?
#
loop_
_entity_poly.entity_id
_entity_poly.type
_entity_poly.pdbx_seq_one_letter_code
_entity_poly.pdbx_strand_id
1 'polypeptide(L)'
;MRRVRLTKKKMRNVGKNNTLASSRQTILTIIIILRLVPLIRGSNLLLEVKQGLAFKIVLFADLHFGENAWTTWGTLQDVQSMHVMSCVLHQENPDLVVYLGDVITANNIATTNASVYWEMAISPTRERNIPWASVFGNHDDAPFEWPLDWFSQSNVPPLNCPSTISTSSVGEDDCSFKGTTRLELMSNEIDSNKLSFSRKGPRNLWPGVSNYVLNISSSNNSQRPVAYLYFLDSGGGSYPEVISNAQAKWFSRTSREINPDARVPEIVFWHIPSRAYQTVAASGKIGKPCVGSINEENVAPQEAEFGIMKALEERPSVQAVFVGHNHGLDWCCPSNDLWLCFARHTGYGGYGNWARGARVLEIKEDPFSLKSWITMEDGSTHSHVVLSS
;
A
#
# COMPACT_ATOMS: atom_id res chain seq x y z
N MET A 1 6.99 20.76 68.76
CA MET A 1 6.77 21.59 69.97
C MET A 1 7.85 22.67 70.04
N ARG A 2 7.45 23.93 70.32
CA ARG A 2 8.26 25.14 70.66
C ARG A 2 9.22 25.67 69.58
N ARG A 3 8.82 26.69 68.79
CA ARG A 3 8.88 28.17 69.01
C ARG A 3 10.26 28.71 69.39
N VAL A 4 10.62 29.82 68.71
CA VAL A 4 11.45 31.01 69.09
C VAL A 4 12.38 31.37 67.91
N ARG A 5 12.67 32.61 67.50
CA ARG A 5 12.15 33.97 67.71
C ARG A 5 12.99 34.89 66.80
N LEU A 6 12.36 35.96 66.33
CA LEU A 6 12.90 37.13 65.63
C LEU A 6 14.27 37.64 66.11
N THR A 7 15.05 38.22 65.19
CA THR A 7 15.76 39.49 65.45
C THR A 7 15.81 40.41 64.22
N LYS A 8 15.35 41.64 64.45
CA LYS A 8 15.44 42.83 63.60
C LYS A 8 16.87 43.38 63.59
N LYS A 9 17.28 44.05 62.50
CA LYS A 9 18.02 45.32 62.63
C LYS A 9 17.75 46.25 61.46
N LYS A 10 17.50 47.52 61.80
CA LYS A 10 17.04 48.63 60.97
C LYS A 10 17.99 49.80 61.24
N MET A 11 18.44 50.47 60.18
CA MET A 11 19.06 51.81 60.13
C MET A 11 18.66 52.34 58.74
N ARG A 12 17.80 53.34 58.50
CA ARG A 12 17.82 54.79 58.82
C ARG A 12 19.21 55.40 58.50
N ASN A 13 19.37 56.47 57.71
CA ASN A 13 18.50 57.61 57.45
C ASN A 13 19.05 58.50 56.29
N VAL A 14 18.15 59.23 55.60
CA VAL A 14 18.26 60.64 55.09
C VAL A 14 19.30 60.96 53.99
N GLY A 15 19.03 61.72 52.92
CA GLY A 15 17.83 62.41 52.42
C GLY A 15 18.14 63.36 51.24
N LYS A 16 17.05 63.96 50.72
CA LYS A 16 16.90 65.23 49.96
C LYS A 16 17.20 65.34 48.44
N ASN A 17 16.10 65.70 47.75
CA ASN A 17 15.92 66.76 46.75
C ASN A 17 15.93 66.46 45.23
N ASN A 18 14.70 66.50 44.69
CA ASN A 18 14.18 66.98 43.40
C ASN A 18 15.16 67.53 42.34
N THR A 19 15.02 67.04 41.10
CA THR A 19 14.70 67.87 39.92
C THR A 19 14.23 66.99 38.75
N LEU A 20 13.16 67.41 38.07
CA LEU A 20 12.64 66.83 36.84
C LEU A 20 13.64 67.00 35.69
N ALA A 21 13.87 65.96 34.90
CA ALA A 21 14.17 66.11 33.48
C ALA A 21 13.74 64.85 32.71
N SER A 22 12.91 65.11 31.71
CA SER A 22 12.43 64.21 30.65
C SER A 22 13.54 63.38 30.01
N SER A 23 13.37 62.06 29.97
CA SER A 23 13.85 61.27 28.83
C SER A 23 13.00 60.02 28.66
N ARG A 24 12.56 59.82 27.42
CA ARG A 24 11.66 58.76 26.94
C ARG A 24 12.24 57.39 27.27
N GLN A 25 11.50 56.59 28.04
CA GLN A 25 11.76 55.16 28.16
C GLN A 25 10.54 54.41 27.67
N THR A 26 10.69 53.89 26.45
CA THR A 26 9.77 53.04 25.71
C THR A 26 9.37 51.86 26.60
N ILE A 27 8.09 51.75 26.93
CA ILE A 27 7.53 50.55 27.55
C ILE A 27 7.62 49.44 26.51
N LEU A 28 8.56 48.51 26.71
CA LEU A 28 8.60 47.26 25.95
C LEU A 28 7.47 46.37 26.47
N THR A 29 6.29 46.49 25.89
CA THR A 29 5.19 45.55 26.10
C THR A 29 5.64 44.20 25.54
N ILE A 30 6.02 43.26 26.41
CA ILE A 30 6.21 41.86 26.03
C ILE A 30 4.82 41.31 25.72
N ILE A 31 4.41 41.38 24.45
CA ILE A 31 3.29 40.62 23.93
C ILE A 31 3.79 39.18 23.83
N ILE A 32 3.47 38.36 24.84
CA ILE A 32 3.53 36.91 24.68
C ILE A 32 2.41 36.57 23.71
N ILE A 33 2.73 36.52 22.42
CA ILE A 33 1.92 35.80 21.44
C ILE A 33 2.04 34.35 21.87
N LEU A 34 1.10 33.86 22.69
CA LEU A 34 0.76 32.45 22.67
C LEU A 34 0.35 32.17 21.22
N ARG A 35 1.31 31.76 20.39
CA ARG A 35 0.96 31.02 19.20
C ARG A 35 0.23 29.81 19.75
N LEU A 36 -1.08 29.77 19.55
CA LEU A 36 -1.82 28.53 19.43
C LEU A 36 -1.09 27.74 18.35
N VAL A 37 -0.02 27.04 18.73
CA VAL A 37 0.42 25.87 18.01
C VAL A 37 -0.78 24.95 18.17
N PRO A 38 -1.49 24.60 17.08
CA PRO A 38 -2.48 23.56 17.19
C PRO A 38 -1.72 22.38 17.81
N LEU A 39 -2.19 21.88 18.95
CA LEU A 39 -1.84 20.52 19.31
C LEU A 39 -2.25 19.71 18.08
N ILE A 40 -1.28 19.29 17.27
CA ILE A 40 -1.50 18.26 16.27
C ILE A 40 -1.75 17.01 17.11
N ARG A 41 -2.99 16.86 17.58
CA ARG A 41 -3.56 15.54 17.81
C ARG A 41 -3.33 14.83 16.49
N GLY A 42 -2.50 13.80 16.48
CA GLY A 42 -2.34 12.94 15.32
C GLY A 42 -3.74 12.64 14.81
N SER A 43 -4.05 13.09 13.60
CA SER A 43 -5.29 12.69 12.95
C SER A 43 -5.20 11.18 12.84
N ASN A 44 -6.01 10.45 13.59
CA ASN A 44 -6.30 9.07 13.25
C ASN A 44 -6.90 9.16 11.85
N LEU A 45 -6.10 8.86 10.83
CA LEU A 45 -6.55 8.85 9.46
C LEU A 45 -7.62 7.74 9.39
N LEU A 46 -8.83 8.10 8.97
CA LEU A 46 -9.94 7.16 8.84
C LEU A 46 -10.28 7.03 7.36
N LEU A 47 -10.62 5.82 6.93
CA LEU A 47 -11.17 5.57 5.61
C LEU A 47 -12.68 5.76 5.72
N GLU A 48 -13.20 6.88 5.23
CA GLU A 48 -14.60 7.25 5.39
C GLU A 48 -15.24 7.63 4.06
N VAL A 49 -16.44 7.09 3.81
CA VAL A 49 -17.31 7.57 2.73
C VAL A 49 -17.94 8.89 3.20
N LYS A 50 -17.59 9.98 2.50
CA LYS A 50 -18.19 11.30 2.74
C LYS A 50 -19.66 11.28 2.31
N GLN A 51 -20.53 11.90 3.11
CA GLN A 51 -21.97 11.92 2.83
C GLN A 51 -22.27 12.41 1.39
N GLY A 52 -23.02 11.61 0.64
CA GLY A 52 -23.42 11.92 -0.74
C GLY A 52 -22.31 11.79 -1.80
N LEU A 53 -21.10 11.42 -1.40
CA LEU A 53 -19.97 11.18 -2.31
C LEU A 53 -19.68 9.68 -2.42
N ALA A 54 -18.99 9.32 -3.50
CA ALA A 54 -18.42 7.98 -3.62
C ALA A 54 -17.03 7.94 -2.96
N PHE A 55 -16.64 6.76 -2.50
CA PHE A 55 -15.28 6.45 -2.08
C PHE A 55 -14.57 5.72 -3.20
N LYS A 56 -13.46 6.27 -3.70
CA LYS A 56 -12.71 5.70 -4.82
C LYS A 56 -11.44 5.01 -4.37
N ILE A 57 -11.18 3.84 -4.93
CA ILE A 57 -9.93 3.08 -4.73
C ILE A 57 -9.27 2.88 -6.09
N VAL A 58 -7.98 3.20 -6.20
CA VAL A 58 -7.16 2.85 -7.37
C VAL A 58 -6.27 1.67 -7.04
N LEU A 59 -6.26 0.65 -7.89
CA LEU A 59 -5.37 -0.51 -7.78
C LEU A 59 -4.19 -0.33 -8.72
N PHE A 60 -2.99 -0.21 -8.16
CA PHE A 60 -1.74 -0.33 -8.90
C PHE A 60 -1.17 -1.72 -8.68
N ALA A 61 -0.97 -2.46 -9.75
CA ALA A 61 -0.43 -3.81 -9.72
C ALA A 61 0.76 -3.91 -10.68
N ASP A 62 1.70 -4.77 -10.36
CA ASP A 62 2.78 -5.16 -11.28
C ASP A 62 3.57 -3.92 -11.75
N LEU A 63 4.05 -3.12 -10.79
CA LEU A 63 4.80 -1.89 -11.07
C LEU A 63 6.26 -2.19 -11.43
N HIS A 64 6.82 -3.25 -10.82
CA HIS A 64 8.16 -3.76 -11.10
C HIS A 64 9.29 -2.73 -10.98
N PHE A 65 9.22 -1.84 -9.98
CA PHE A 65 10.28 -0.84 -9.78
C PHE A 65 11.64 -1.49 -9.54
N GLY A 66 12.68 -0.85 -10.10
CA GLY A 66 14.07 -1.27 -9.92
C GLY A 66 14.54 -2.40 -10.82
N GLU A 67 13.72 -2.83 -11.78
CA GLU A 67 14.16 -3.76 -12.82
C GLU A 67 15.32 -3.18 -13.64
N ASN A 68 16.37 -3.97 -13.82
CA ASN A 68 17.60 -3.60 -14.54
C ASN A 68 18.15 -2.23 -14.10
N ALA A 69 18.10 -1.96 -12.79
CA ALA A 69 18.45 -0.67 -12.20
C ALA A 69 19.88 -0.16 -12.52
N TRP A 70 20.79 -1.05 -12.91
CA TRP A 70 22.13 -0.71 -13.37
C TRP A 70 22.19 -0.14 -14.80
N THR A 71 21.05 -0.04 -15.49
CA THR A 71 20.95 0.48 -16.86
C THR A 71 20.12 1.78 -16.92
N THR A 72 20.37 2.59 -17.95
CA THR A 72 19.50 3.73 -18.28
C THR A 72 18.09 3.26 -18.67
N TRP A 73 17.95 2.09 -19.29
CA TRP A 73 16.65 1.56 -19.68
C TRP A 73 15.75 1.30 -18.47
N GLY A 74 16.27 0.64 -17.43
CA GLY A 74 15.52 0.30 -16.22
C GLY A 74 15.06 1.54 -15.45
N THR A 75 15.99 2.47 -15.23
CA THR A 75 15.67 3.76 -14.59
C THR A 75 14.65 4.59 -15.37
N LEU A 76 14.63 4.50 -16.71
CA LEU A 76 13.59 5.11 -17.53
C LEU A 76 12.23 4.43 -17.38
N GLN A 77 12.18 3.11 -17.14
CA GLN A 77 10.90 2.41 -16.88
C GLN A 77 10.28 2.89 -15.56
N ASP A 78 11.07 3.04 -14.49
CA ASP A 78 10.58 3.58 -13.21
C ASP A 78 9.96 4.99 -13.39
N VAL A 79 10.59 5.84 -14.21
CA VAL A 79 10.07 7.18 -14.54
C VAL A 79 8.76 7.12 -15.31
N GLN A 80 8.63 6.19 -16.27
CA GLN A 80 7.40 6.00 -17.03
C GLN A 80 6.29 5.42 -16.16
N SER A 81 6.58 4.46 -15.28
CA SER A 81 5.64 3.96 -14.25
C SER A 81 5.09 5.11 -13.40
N MET A 82 5.96 6.02 -12.92
CA MET A 82 5.52 7.20 -12.16
C MET A 82 4.63 8.15 -12.98
N HIS A 83 4.84 8.23 -14.31
CA HIS A 83 3.99 9.00 -15.21
C HIS A 83 2.59 8.40 -15.29
N VAL A 84 2.46 7.09 -15.54
CA VAL A 84 1.18 6.37 -15.55
C VAL A 84 0.43 6.59 -14.25
N MET A 85 1.10 6.34 -13.12
CA MET A 85 0.51 6.53 -11.79
C MET A 85 0.05 7.98 -11.59
N SER A 86 0.86 8.96 -12.00
CA SER A 86 0.50 10.37 -11.88
C SER A 86 -0.72 10.74 -12.72
N CYS A 87 -0.83 10.22 -13.94
CA CYS A 87 -1.98 10.43 -14.82
C CYS A 87 -3.26 9.83 -14.23
N VAL A 88 -3.21 8.57 -13.79
CA VAL A 88 -4.35 7.89 -13.14
C VAL A 88 -4.77 8.61 -11.86
N LEU A 89 -3.82 8.94 -10.98
CA LEU A 89 -4.13 9.64 -9.72
C LEU A 89 -4.77 11.02 -9.97
N HIS A 90 -4.31 11.73 -11.01
CA HIS A 90 -4.91 13.01 -11.40
C HIS A 90 -6.33 12.85 -11.93
N GLN A 91 -6.54 11.87 -12.83
CA GLN A 91 -7.83 11.62 -13.46
C GLN A 91 -8.87 11.13 -12.47
N GLU A 92 -8.48 10.22 -11.57
CA GLU A 92 -9.42 9.54 -10.68
C GLU A 92 -9.63 10.24 -9.34
N ASN A 93 -8.60 10.96 -8.85
CA ASN A 93 -8.57 11.60 -7.54
C ASN A 93 -9.10 10.66 -6.42
N PRO A 94 -8.42 9.52 -6.18
CA PRO A 94 -8.94 8.47 -5.29
C PRO A 94 -8.82 8.84 -3.81
N ASP A 95 -9.66 8.21 -2.99
CA ASP A 95 -9.61 8.30 -1.53
C ASP A 95 -8.63 7.29 -0.91
N LEU A 96 -8.29 6.22 -1.64
CA LEU A 96 -7.33 5.19 -1.25
C LEU A 96 -6.61 4.62 -2.48
N VAL A 97 -5.33 4.29 -2.33
CA VAL A 97 -4.59 3.45 -3.28
C VAL A 97 -4.36 2.07 -2.69
N VAL A 98 -4.47 1.02 -3.50
CA VAL A 98 -4.02 -0.32 -3.16
C VAL A 98 -2.87 -0.71 -4.07
N TYR A 99 -1.72 -1.03 -3.48
CA TYR A 99 -0.60 -1.66 -4.15
C TYR A 99 -0.79 -3.17 -4.12
N LEU A 100 -1.14 -3.76 -5.27
CA LEU A 100 -1.62 -5.13 -5.41
C LEU A 100 -0.50 -6.11 -5.80
N GLY A 101 0.65 -6.03 -5.12
CA GLY A 101 1.81 -6.88 -5.33
C GLY A 101 2.65 -6.53 -6.56
N ASP A 102 3.85 -7.09 -6.58
CA ASP A 102 4.92 -6.83 -7.55
C ASP A 102 5.17 -5.33 -7.71
N VAL A 103 5.29 -4.67 -6.56
CA VAL A 103 5.64 -3.25 -6.47
C VAL A 103 7.08 -3.05 -6.90
N ILE A 104 7.97 -3.97 -6.50
CA ILE A 104 9.38 -3.97 -6.86
C ILE A 104 9.79 -5.31 -7.48
N THR A 105 10.85 -5.28 -8.29
CA THR A 105 11.44 -6.50 -8.89
C THR A 105 12.66 -6.94 -8.08
N ALA A 106 12.47 -7.42 -6.84
CA ALA A 106 13.60 -7.64 -5.92
C ALA A 106 14.67 -8.60 -6.46
N ASN A 107 14.26 -9.63 -7.21
CA ASN A 107 15.18 -10.54 -7.88
C ASN A 107 16.05 -9.88 -8.97
N ASN A 108 15.78 -8.64 -9.35
CA ASN A 108 16.54 -7.90 -10.36
C ASN A 108 17.08 -6.56 -9.85
N ILE A 109 17.20 -6.39 -8.53
CA ILE A 109 17.83 -5.22 -7.92
C ILE A 109 19.12 -5.64 -7.21
N ALA A 110 20.28 -5.24 -7.76
CA ALA A 110 21.59 -5.52 -7.19
C ALA A 110 21.96 -4.59 -6.02
N THR A 111 21.14 -4.60 -4.96
CA THR A 111 21.30 -3.75 -3.77
C THR A 111 21.16 -4.57 -2.49
N THR A 112 21.77 -4.08 -1.40
CA THR A 112 21.55 -4.62 -0.06
C THR A 112 20.22 -4.16 0.55
N ASN A 113 19.65 -3.06 0.05
CA ASN A 113 18.40 -2.49 0.56
C ASN A 113 17.47 -2.09 -0.58
N ALA A 114 16.50 -2.96 -0.89
CA ALA A 114 15.53 -2.76 -1.96
C ALA A 114 14.35 -1.86 -1.53
N SER A 115 14.23 -1.52 -0.24
CA SER A 115 13.18 -0.60 0.24
C SER A 115 13.22 0.77 -0.43
N VAL A 116 14.38 1.20 -0.96
CA VAL A 116 14.49 2.46 -1.71
C VAL A 116 13.58 2.48 -2.94
N TYR A 117 13.42 1.34 -3.64
CA TYR A 117 12.53 1.23 -4.79
C TYR A 117 11.07 1.17 -4.38
N TRP A 118 10.78 0.57 -3.22
CA TRP A 118 9.45 0.61 -2.62
C TRP A 118 9.04 2.06 -2.31
N GLU A 119 9.95 2.83 -1.70
CA GLU A 119 9.76 4.25 -1.38
C GLU A 119 9.60 5.13 -2.62
N MET A 120 10.25 4.77 -3.74
CA MET A 120 10.06 5.41 -5.05
C MET A 120 8.67 5.08 -5.62
N ALA A 121 8.28 3.81 -5.62
CA ALA A 121 6.99 3.35 -6.15
C ALA A 121 5.81 4.00 -5.42
N ILE A 122 5.89 4.17 -4.10
CA ILE A 122 4.81 4.82 -3.32
C ILE A 122 4.82 6.36 -3.39
N SER A 123 5.87 6.96 -3.96
CA SER A 123 6.05 8.42 -3.95
C SER A 123 4.93 9.21 -4.64
N PRO A 124 4.35 8.80 -5.80
CA PRO A 124 3.30 9.59 -6.45
C PRO A 124 2.04 9.70 -5.58
N THR A 125 1.72 8.65 -4.84
CA THR A 125 0.60 8.57 -3.91
C THR A 125 0.88 9.40 -2.66
N ARG A 126 2.07 9.23 -2.07
CA ARG A 126 2.51 9.97 -0.87
C ARG A 126 2.52 11.48 -1.11
N GLU A 127 3.09 11.94 -2.21
CA GLU A 127 3.20 13.38 -2.53
C GLU A 127 1.84 14.07 -2.69
N ARG A 128 0.81 13.29 -3.06
CA ARG A 128 -0.58 13.75 -3.18
C ARG A 128 -1.37 13.65 -1.88
N ASN A 129 -0.74 13.19 -0.79
CA ASN A 129 -1.38 12.92 0.50
C ASN A 129 -2.56 11.94 0.42
N ILE A 130 -2.49 10.99 -0.52
CA ILE A 130 -3.49 9.93 -0.67
C ILE A 130 -3.05 8.77 0.23
N PRO A 131 -3.92 8.21 1.08
CA PRO A 131 -3.58 7.03 1.86
C PRO A 131 -3.46 5.79 0.97
N TRP A 132 -2.72 4.78 1.43
CA TRP A 132 -2.60 3.52 0.70
C TRP A 132 -2.56 2.29 1.60
N ALA A 133 -2.73 1.12 0.99
CA ALA A 133 -2.54 -0.18 1.60
C ALA A 133 -1.86 -1.12 0.59
N SER A 134 -1.04 -2.05 1.06
CA SER A 134 -0.20 -2.89 0.20
C SER A 134 -0.35 -4.39 0.50
N VAL A 135 -0.34 -5.21 -0.54
CA VAL A 135 -0.06 -6.66 -0.46
C VAL A 135 1.18 -6.99 -1.26
N PHE A 136 1.85 -8.08 -0.89
CA PHE A 136 3.03 -8.55 -1.60
C PHE A 136 2.68 -9.46 -2.78
N GLY A 137 3.48 -9.35 -3.83
CA GLY A 137 3.56 -10.27 -4.95
C GLY A 137 4.84 -11.11 -4.91
N ASN A 138 4.98 -12.01 -5.89
CA ASN A 138 6.07 -12.99 -5.92
C ASN A 138 7.44 -12.33 -6.13
N HIS A 139 7.52 -11.14 -6.74
CA HIS A 139 8.79 -10.46 -6.96
C HIS A 139 9.27 -9.62 -5.79
N ASP A 140 8.39 -9.21 -4.87
CA ASP A 140 8.69 -8.17 -3.89
C ASP A 140 9.79 -8.54 -2.88
N ASP A 141 9.99 -9.83 -2.60
CA ASP A 141 11.10 -10.35 -1.80
C ASP A 141 11.82 -11.54 -2.45
N ALA A 142 11.70 -11.65 -3.77
CA ALA A 142 12.39 -12.70 -4.50
C ALA A 142 13.93 -12.56 -4.34
N PRO A 143 14.65 -13.68 -4.21
CA PRO A 143 16.11 -13.64 -4.10
C PRO A 143 16.72 -13.08 -5.38
N PHE A 144 17.82 -12.32 -5.24
CA PHE A 144 18.52 -11.76 -6.40
C PHE A 144 18.96 -12.86 -7.38
N GLU A 145 18.60 -12.68 -8.64
CA GLU A 145 18.97 -13.54 -9.75
C GLU A 145 20.11 -12.90 -10.53
N TRP A 146 21.24 -13.61 -10.60
CA TRP A 146 22.42 -13.18 -11.33
C TRP A 146 22.18 -13.25 -12.84
N PRO A 147 22.22 -12.11 -13.57
CA PRO A 147 22.03 -12.14 -15.02
C PRO A 147 23.19 -12.89 -15.70
N LEU A 148 22.86 -13.91 -16.50
CA LEU A 148 23.87 -14.73 -17.20
C LEU A 148 24.78 -13.89 -18.10
N ASP A 149 24.24 -12.82 -18.70
CA ASP A 149 24.98 -11.93 -19.60
C ASP A 149 26.11 -11.14 -18.92
N TRP A 150 26.06 -10.99 -17.60
CA TRP A 150 27.16 -10.38 -16.83
C TRP A 150 28.42 -11.24 -16.83
N PHE A 151 28.26 -12.56 -16.96
CA PHE A 151 29.36 -13.53 -17.00
C PHE A 151 29.79 -13.92 -18.41
N SER A 152 29.04 -13.49 -19.43
CA SER A 152 29.36 -13.81 -20.83
C SER A 152 30.27 -12.75 -21.47
N GLN A 153 29.81 -11.49 -21.58
CA GLN A 153 30.50 -10.43 -22.31
C GLN A 153 30.43 -9.05 -21.64
N SER A 154 29.38 -8.77 -20.84
CA SER A 154 29.09 -7.43 -20.35
C SER A 154 29.91 -7.01 -19.13
N ASN A 155 30.61 -7.97 -18.50
CA ASN A 155 31.13 -7.89 -17.12
C ASN A 155 30.01 -7.61 -16.10
N VAL A 156 30.32 -7.86 -14.83
CA VAL A 156 29.43 -7.52 -13.72
C VAL A 156 29.42 -5.99 -13.55
N PRO A 157 28.25 -5.31 -13.62
CA PRO A 157 28.16 -3.88 -13.35
C PRO A 157 28.69 -3.53 -11.95
N PRO A 158 29.17 -2.29 -11.73
CA PRO A 158 29.58 -1.84 -10.40
C PRO A 158 28.46 -2.04 -9.38
N LEU A 159 28.75 -2.77 -8.31
CA LEU A 159 27.79 -3.07 -7.24
C LEU A 159 27.86 -1.95 -6.19
N ASN A 160 26.72 -1.35 -5.87
CA ASN A 160 26.62 -0.32 -4.83
C ASN A 160 26.44 -0.97 -3.47
N CYS A 161 27.54 -1.21 -2.76
CA CYS A 161 27.51 -1.72 -1.40
C CYS A 161 27.64 -0.55 -0.39
N PRO A 162 26.82 -0.51 0.67
CA PRO A 162 26.97 0.51 1.71
C PRO A 162 28.32 0.36 2.40
N SER A 163 29.16 1.40 2.33
CA SER A 163 30.45 1.42 3.04
C SER A 163 30.21 1.62 4.53
N THR A 164 30.55 0.63 5.35
CA THR A 164 30.62 0.75 6.81
C THR A 164 31.82 1.63 7.17
N ILE A 165 31.57 2.86 7.62
CA ILE A 165 32.61 3.65 8.30
C ILE A 165 32.82 3.03 9.68
N SER A 166 33.78 2.10 9.84
CA SER A 166 34.51 1.97 11.11
C SER A 166 35.79 1.14 11.00
N THR A 167 36.88 1.82 11.32
CA THR A 167 38.13 1.34 11.91
C THR A 167 38.01 0.07 12.75
N SER A 168 38.37 -1.08 12.19
CA SER A 168 39.15 -2.13 12.87
C SER A 168 39.33 -3.33 11.93
N SER A 169 40.58 -3.70 11.72
CA SER A 169 41.03 -4.91 11.03
C SER A 169 40.30 -6.17 11.52
N VAL A 170 39.53 -6.82 10.63
CA VAL A 170 39.42 -8.28 10.34
C VAL A 170 38.11 -8.52 9.57
N GLY A 171 38.22 -8.94 8.30
CA GLY A 171 37.13 -9.45 7.45
C GLY A 171 36.60 -8.46 6.41
N GLU A 172 36.66 -8.82 5.13
CA GLU A 172 36.04 -8.08 4.02
C GLU A 172 34.55 -7.80 4.31
N ASP A 173 34.12 -6.54 4.17
CA ASP A 173 32.72 -6.14 4.30
C ASP A 173 31.89 -6.83 3.19
N ASP A 174 31.16 -7.88 3.56
CA ASP A 174 30.49 -8.79 2.62
C ASP A 174 29.25 -8.12 1.99
N CYS A 175 29.35 -7.76 0.70
CA CYS A 175 28.22 -7.29 -0.11
C CYS A 175 27.15 -8.39 -0.19
N SER A 176 26.15 -8.35 0.69
CA SER A 176 25.11 -9.38 0.75
C SER A 176 23.90 -8.99 -0.12
N PHE A 177 23.75 -9.63 -1.29
CA PHE A 177 22.56 -9.48 -2.17
C PHE A 177 21.39 -10.38 -1.74
N LYS A 178 21.18 -10.52 -0.43
CA LYS A 178 20.06 -11.29 0.12
C LYS A 178 18.70 -10.63 -0.13
N GLY A 179 18.68 -9.40 -0.65
CA GLY A 179 17.47 -8.61 -0.84
C GLY A 179 16.91 -8.06 0.47
N THR A 180 15.72 -7.49 0.40
CA THR A 180 14.96 -7.01 1.56
C THR A 180 13.75 -7.92 1.75
N THR A 181 13.56 -8.44 2.95
CA THR A 181 12.45 -9.36 3.23
C THR A 181 11.10 -8.64 3.24
N ARG A 182 10.00 -9.35 2.97
CA ARG A 182 8.62 -8.82 3.14
C ARG A 182 8.40 -8.17 4.51
N LEU A 183 8.95 -8.75 5.57
CA LEU A 183 8.80 -8.20 6.91
C LEU A 183 9.53 -6.86 7.07
N GLU A 184 10.73 -6.72 6.50
CA GLU A 184 11.47 -5.46 6.48
C GLU A 184 10.78 -4.41 5.61
N LEU A 185 10.31 -4.78 4.41
CA LEU A 185 9.54 -3.90 3.53
C LEU A 185 8.28 -3.37 4.23
N MET A 186 7.48 -4.27 4.81
CA MET A 186 6.26 -3.90 5.55
C MET A 186 6.57 -3.06 6.79
N SER A 187 7.68 -3.33 7.49
CA SER A 187 8.10 -2.51 8.63
C SER A 187 8.47 -1.11 8.18
N ASN A 188 9.30 -1.01 7.15
CA ASN A 188 9.72 0.28 6.61
C ASN A 188 8.51 1.09 6.10
N GLU A 189 7.58 0.48 5.37
CA GLU A 189 6.38 1.19 4.91
C GLU A 189 5.58 1.78 6.08
N ILE A 190 5.22 0.94 7.07
CA ILE A 190 4.37 1.36 8.19
C ILE A 190 5.07 2.38 9.09
N ASP A 191 6.35 2.17 9.39
CA ASP A 191 7.10 2.98 10.35
C ASP A 191 7.51 4.34 9.74
N SER A 192 7.81 4.37 8.44
CA SER A 192 8.26 5.58 7.73
C SER A 192 7.11 6.40 7.14
N ASN A 193 5.93 5.80 6.91
CA ASN A 193 4.84 6.47 6.19
C ASN A 193 3.52 6.51 6.97
N LYS A 194 3.19 7.70 7.52
CA LYS A 194 1.95 7.95 8.29
C LYS A 194 0.65 7.81 7.49
N LEU A 195 0.73 7.78 6.17
CA LEU A 195 -0.41 7.61 5.25
C LEU A 195 -0.68 6.14 4.91
N SER A 196 0.23 5.22 5.27
CA SER A 196 0.02 3.79 5.07
C SER A 196 -1.01 3.26 6.07
N PHE A 197 -2.00 2.55 5.54
CA PHE A 197 -2.94 1.72 6.29
C PHE A 197 -2.53 0.24 6.30
N SER A 198 -1.40 -0.12 5.67
CA SER A 198 -0.90 -1.48 5.68
C SER A 198 -0.65 -1.98 7.10
N ARG A 199 -0.80 -3.29 7.31
CA ARG A 199 -0.58 -3.92 8.61
C ARG A 199 0.16 -5.23 8.45
N LYS A 200 1.02 -5.53 9.42
CA LYS A 200 1.56 -6.88 9.59
C LYS A 200 0.44 -7.80 10.02
N GLY A 201 0.29 -8.93 9.35
CA GLY A 201 -0.68 -9.95 9.72
C GLY A 201 -0.31 -10.71 10.99
N PRO A 202 -1.24 -11.53 11.51
CA PRO A 202 -0.98 -12.40 12.65
C PRO A 202 0.23 -13.31 12.43
N ARG A 203 1.09 -13.44 13.45
CA ARG A 203 2.33 -14.24 13.35
C ARG A 203 2.10 -15.72 13.02
N ASN A 204 0.94 -16.26 13.38
CA ASN A 204 0.57 -17.63 13.06
C ASN A 204 0.19 -17.85 11.58
N LEU A 205 0.21 -16.81 10.75
CA LEU A 205 0.05 -16.88 9.30
C LEU A 205 1.38 -16.79 8.55
N TRP A 206 2.51 -16.67 9.26
CA TRP A 206 3.84 -16.65 8.64
C TRP A 206 4.10 -17.93 7.84
N PRO A 207 4.76 -17.84 6.67
CA PRO A 207 5.55 -16.70 6.20
C PRO A 207 4.75 -15.53 5.57
N GLY A 208 3.44 -15.65 5.34
CA GLY A 208 2.64 -14.56 4.76
C GLY A 208 2.55 -13.33 5.67
N VAL A 209 2.97 -12.16 5.17
CA VAL A 209 3.11 -10.93 5.97
C VAL A 209 1.90 -10.00 5.79
N SER A 210 1.48 -9.74 4.56
CA SER A 210 0.37 -8.81 4.24
C SER A 210 -0.99 -9.49 4.39
N ASN A 211 -1.37 -9.83 5.63
CA ASN A 211 -2.64 -10.46 5.96
C ASN A 211 -3.44 -9.62 6.97
N TYR A 212 -4.34 -8.77 6.50
CA TYR A 212 -5.07 -7.84 7.37
C TYR A 212 -6.42 -7.41 6.78
N VAL A 213 -7.22 -6.73 7.60
CA VAL A 213 -8.51 -6.18 7.20
C VAL A 213 -8.56 -4.69 7.52
N LEU A 214 -9.06 -3.90 6.57
CA LEU A 214 -9.40 -2.50 6.74
C LEU A 214 -10.90 -2.31 6.70
N ASN A 215 -11.37 -1.26 7.38
CA ASN A 215 -12.78 -0.89 7.43
C ASN A 215 -12.94 0.49 6.79
N ILE A 216 -13.83 0.59 5.80
CA ILE A 216 -14.34 1.86 5.29
C ILE A 216 -15.63 2.15 6.06
N SER A 217 -15.69 3.28 6.76
CA SER A 217 -16.86 3.67 7.57
C SER A 217 -17.66 4.81 6.94
N SER A 218 -18.85 5.06 7.46
CA SER A 218 -19.59 6.27 7.11
C SER A 218 -18.99 7.49 7.82
N SER A 219 -18.83 8.60 7.13
CA SER A 219 -18.49 9.89 7.76
C SER A 219 -19.58 10.39 8.74
N ASN A 220 -20.83 9.92 8.60
CA ASN A 220 -21.92 10.26 9.52
C ASN A 220 -21.85 9.48 10.83
N ASN A 221 -21.21 8.31 10.82
CA ASN A 221 -21.01 7.48 12.00
C ASN A 221 -19.81 6.56 11.76
N SER A 222 -18.67 6.89 12.36
CA SER A 222 -17.43 6.12 12.23
C SER A 222 -17.53 4.69 12.80
N GLN A 223 -18.60 4.36 13.53
CA GLN A 223 -18.89 3.00 13.99
C GLN A 223 -19.73 2.19 12.99
N ARG A 224 -20.24 2.81 11.93
CA ARG A 224 -21.03 2.16 10.88
C ARG A 224 -20.10 1.77 9.72
N PRO A 225 -19.72 0.48 9.60
CA PRO A 225 -18.93 0.01 8.46
C PRO A 225 -19.77 0.05 7.17
N VAL A 226 -19.16 0.53 6.09
CA VAL A 226 -19.70 0.55 4.73
C VAL A 226 -19.13 -0.60 3.91
N ALA A 227 -17.84 -0.91 4.07
CA ALA A 227 -17.21 -2.07 3.45
C ALA A 227 -15.99 -2.54 4.25
N TYR A 228 -15.69 -3.84 4.21
CA TYR A 228 -14.42 -4.38 4.69
C TYR A 228 -13.51 -4.76 3.53
N LEU A 229 -12.25 -4.36 3.61
CA LEU A 229 -11.21 -4.68 2.63
C LEU A 229 -10.27 -5.73 3.22
N TYR A 230 -10.25 -6.94 2.67
CA TYR A 230 -9.36 -8.01 3.10
C TYR A 230 -8.13 -8.07 2.19
N PHE A 231 -6.97 -8.09 2.80
CA PHE A 231 -5.68 -8.21 2.15
C PHE A 231 -5.09 -9.56 2.56
N LEU A 232 -4.78 -10.41 1.58
CA LEU A 232 -4.17 -11.70 1.81
C LEU A 232 -2.86 -11.81 1.04
N ASP A 233 -1.87 -12.41 1.70
CA ASP A 233 -0.58 -12.63 1.09
C ASP A 233 -0.57 -13.96 0.31
N SER A 234 -0.58 -13.90 -1.03
CA SER A 234 -0.59 -15.07 -1.90
C SER A 234 0.77 -15.75 -2.07
N GLY A 235 1.84 -15.21 -1.47
CA GLY A 235 3.17 -15.79 -1.54
C GLY A 235 3.94 -15.57 -2.82
N GLY A 236 4.77 -16.54 -3.17
CA GLY A 236 5.86 -16.38 -4.13
C GLY A 236 7.11 -15.75 -3.53
N GLY A 237 8.17 -15.65 -4.32
CA GLY A 237 9.46 -15.12 -3.87
C GLY A 237 10.12 -16.04 -2.86
N SER A 238 10.04 -15.70 -1.57
CA SER A 238 10.68 -16.47 -0.49
C SER A 238 9.89 -17.71 -0.02
N TYR A 239 8.65 -17.90 -0.48
CA TYR A 239 7.82 -19.07 -0.14
C TYR A 239 6.80 -19.42 -1.24
N PRO A 240 6.11 -20.58 -1.18
CA PRO A 240 5.24 -21.05 -2.26
C PRO A 240 4.12 -20.07 -2.65
N GLU A 241 3.74 -20.09 -3.92
CA GLU A 241 2.69 -19.25 -4.52
C GLU A 241 1.29 -19.78 -4.18
N VAL A 242 0.91 -19.69 -2.90
CA VAL A 242 -0.35 -20.23 -2.37
C VAL A 242 -0.92 -19.33 -1.28
N ILE A 243 -2.25 -19.24 -1.24
CA ILE A 243 -2.97 -18.87 -0.02
C ILE A 243 -3.14 -20.13 0.84
N SER A 244 -2.51 -20.14 2.01
CA SER A 244 -2.51 -21.30 2.90
C SER A 244 -3.88 -21.59 3.52
N ASN A 245 -4.08 -22.83 3.95
CA ASN A 245 -5.26 -23.20 4.74
C ASN A 245 -5.39 -22.39 6.05
N ALA A 246 -4.26 -21.96 6.63
CA ALA A 246 -4.27 -21.12 7.83
C ALA A 246 -4.86 -19.73 7.53
N GLN A 247 -4.53 -19.14 6.39
CA GLN A 247 -5.11 -17.88 5.92
C GLN A 247 -6.60 -18.03 5.59
N ALA A 248 -7.01 -19.12 4.94
CA ALA A 248 -8.43 -19.41 4.69
C ALA A 248 -9.23 -19.51 6.01
N LYS A 249 -8.71 -20.25 7.00
CA LYS A 249 -9.31 -20.33 8.35
C LYS A 249 -9.34 -18.99 9.07
N TRP A 250 -8.29 -18.19 8.91
CA TRP A 250 -8.22 -16.85 9.49
C TRP A 250 -9.28 -15.93 8.87
N PHE A 251 -9.42 -15.93 7.55
CA PHE A 251 -10.48 -15.18 6.86
C PHE A 251 -11.85 -15.58 7.40
N SER A 252 -12.19 -16.88 7.41
CA SER A 252 -13.50 -17.33 7.88
C SER A 252 -13.80 -16.97 9.33
N ARG A 253 -12.79 -17.00 10.22
CA ARG A 253 -12.95 -16.62 11.63
C ARG A 253 -13.13 -15.13 11.78
N THR A 254 -12.21 -14.35 11.21
CA THR A 254 -12.19 -12.88 11.29
C THR A 254 -13.48 -12.30 10.72
N SER A 255 -13.92 -12.81 9.58
CA SER A 255 -15.09 -12.28 8.89
C SER A 255 -16.40 -12.53 9.65
N ARG A 256 -16.55 -13.69 10.29
CA ARG A 256 -17.66 -13.97 11.21
C ARG A 256 -17.59 -13.17 12.51
N GLU A 257 -16.40 -12.78 12.95
CA GLU A 257 -16.22 -11.98 14.16
C GLU A 257 -16.61 -10.51 13.93
N ILE A 258 -16.13 -9.90 12.84
CA ILE A 258 -16.34 -8.46 12.59
C ILE A 258 -17.60 -8.15 11.78
N ASN A 259 -18.15 -9.15 11.09
CA ASN A 259 -19.35 -9.05 10.26
C ASN A 259 -20.18 -10.34 10.38
N PRO A 260 -20.73 -10.63 11.57
CA PRO A 260 -21.39 -11.90 11.90
C PRO A 260 -22.61 -12.19 11.03
N ASP A 261 -23.37 -11.16 10.68
CA ASP A 261 -24.58 -11.28 9.88
C ASP A 261 -24.33 -11.20 8.36
N ALA A 262 -23.05 -11.05 7.93
CA ALA A 262 -22.67 -10.88 6.54
C ALA A 262 -23.45 -9.77 5.80
N ARG A 263 -23.77 -8.67 6.50
CA ARG A 263 -24.55 -7.55 5.94
C ARG A 263 -23.70 -6.46 5.32
N VAL A 264 -22.46 -6.33 5.79
CA VAL A 264 -21.51 -5.35 5.25
C VAL A 264 -20.79 -6.00 4.07
N PRO A 265 -20.75 -5.36 2.89
CA PRO A 265 -20.00 -5.84 1.74
C PRO A 265 -18.50 -6.00 2.02
N GLU A 266 -17.90 -7.02 1.43
CA GLU A 266 -16.50 -7.36 1.61
C GLU A 266 -15.80 -7.50 0.26
N ILE A 267 -14.61 -6.90 0.17
CA ILE A 267 -13.80 -6.84 -1.04
C ILE A 267 -12.42 -7.40 -0.69
N VAL A 268 -11.89 -8.27 -1.55
CA VAL A 268 -10.70 -9.05 -1.26
C VAL A 268 -9.60 -8.74 -2.27
N PHE A 269 -8.36 -8.65 -1.77
CA PHE A 269 -7.16 -8.31 -2.53
C PHE A 269 -6.05 -9.31 -2.20
N TRP A 270 -5.46 -9.90 -3.22
CA TRP A 270 -4.17 -10.62 -3.14
C TRP A 270 -3.50 -10.56 -4.51
N HIS A 271 -2.25 -10.98 -4.64
CA HIS A 271 -1.52 -10.77 -5.90
C HIS A 271 -1.74 -11.88 -6.93
N ILE A 272 -1.40 -13.13 -6.61
CA ILE A 272 -1.37 -14.24 -7.58
C ILE A 272 -2.78 -14.85 -7.74
N PRO A 273 -3.34 -14.97 -8.97
CA PRO A 273 -4.68 -15.49 -9.18
C PRO A 273 -4.84 -16.92 -8.65
N SER A 274 -5.97 -17.26 -8.03
CA SER A 274 -6.24 -18.64 -7.65
C SER A 274 -6.56 -19.51 -8.87
N ARG A 275 -6.56 -20.84 -8.71
CA ARG A 275 -6.95 -21.77 -9.79
C ARG A 275 -8.39 -21.56 -10.31
N ALA A 276 -9.24 -20.84 -9.55
CA ALA A 276 -10.56 -20.45 -10.02
C ALA A 276 -10.49 -19.51 -11.24
N TYR A 277 -9.50 -18.61 -11.29
CA TYR A 277 -9.30 -17.70 -12.43
C TYR A 277 -8.98 -18.47 -13.71
N GLN A 278 -8.12 -19.49 -13.63
CA GLN A 278 -7.81 -20.35 -14.77
C GLN A 278 -9.05 -21.11 -15.26
N THR A 279 -9.88 -21.59 -14.34
CA THR A 279 -11.14 -22.29 -14.68
C THR A 279 -12.12 -21.37 -15.39
N VAL A 280 -12.25 -20.13 -14.92
CA VAL A 280 -13.11 -19.10 -15.54
C VAL A 280 -12.59 -18.72 -16.93
N ALA A 281 -11.28 -18.50 -17.09
CA ALA A 281 -10.67 -18.17 -18.37
C ALA A 281 -10.77 -19.30 -19.41
N ALA A 282 -10.61 -20.56 -19.00
CA ALA A 282 -10.65 -21.72 -19.90
C ALA A 282 -12.06 -22.07 -20.42
N SER A 283 -13.11 -21.49 -19.82
CA SER A 283 -14.49 -21.71 -20.24
C SER A 283 -14.71 -21.03 -21.59
N GLY A 284 -14.41 -21.72 -22.70
CA GLY A 284 -14.47 -21.26 -24.10
C GLY A 284 -15.84 -20.77 -24.61
N LYS A 285 -16.80 -20.59 -23.70
CA LYS A 285 -17.95 -19.70 -23.85
C LYS A 285 -17.76 -18.56 -22.85
N ILE A 286 -16.92 -17.58 -23.18
CA ILE A 286 -16.88 -16.31 -22.45
C ILE A 286 -18.25 -15.65 -22.66
N GLY A 287 -19.20 -15.99 -21.80
CA GLY A 287 -20.52 -15.44 -21.81
C GLY A 287 -20.47 -14.02 -21.26
N LYS A 288 -21.40 -13.17 -21.70
CA LYS A 288 -21.82 -12.07 -20.84
C LYS A 288 -22.19 -12.67 -19.48
N PRO A 289 -21.66 -12.14 -18.36
CA PRO A 289 -21.24 -10.75 -18.19
C PRO A 289 -19.72 -10.51 -17.98
N CYS A 290 -18.81 -11.35 -18.48
CA CYS A 290 -17.37 -11.04 -18.43
C CYS A 290 -17.01 -9.73 -19.17
N VAL A 291 -16.13 -8.91 -18.60
CA VAL A 291 -15.66 -7.64 -19.19
C VAL A 291 -14.14 -7.49 -19.07
N GLY A 292 -13.47 -6.97 -20.11
CA GLY A 292 -12.02 -6.72 -20.14
C GLY A 292 -11.21 -7.73 -20.96
N SER A 293 -9.88 -7.56 -20.93
CA SER A 293 -8.89 -8.29 -21.70
C SER A 293 -8.63 -9.68 -21.12
N ILE A 294 -9.37 -10.68 -21.58
CA ILE A 294 -9.28 -12.09 -21.11
C ILE A 294 -8.41 -13.00 -21.98
N ASN A 295 -8.19 -12.64 -23.24
CA ASN A 295 -7.50 -13.49 -24.22
C ASN A 295 -6.08 -13.02 -24.57
N GLU A 296 -5.57 -12.02 -23.85
CA GLU A 296 -4.24 -11.44 -24.09
C GLU A 296 -3.11 -12.32 -23.54
N GLU A 297 -3.42 -13.16 -22.55
CA GLU A 297 -2.46 -14.03 -21.87
C GLU A 297 -3.19 -15.26 -21.29
N ASN A 298 -2.44 -16.34 -21.02
CA ASN A 298 -2.96 -17.42 -20.19
C ASN A 298 -2.83 -17.05 -18.72
N VAL A 299 -3.85 -17.36 -17.92
CA VAL A 299 -3.78 -17.21 -16.46
C VAL A 299 -2.64 -18.07 -15.91
N ALA A 300 -1.79 -17.46 -15.07
CA ALA A 300 -0.74 -18.12 -14.30
C ALA A 300 -1.20 -18.25 -12.83
N PRO A 301 -1.90 -19.35 -12.46
CA PRO A 301 -2.53 -19.46 -11.15
C PRO A 301 -1.56 -19.92 -10.07
N GLN A 302 -1.95 -19.68 -8.81
CA GLN A 302 -1.35 -20.27 -7.62
C GLN A 302 -1.09 -21.78 -7.76
N GLU A 303 0.03 -22.23 -7.18
CA GLU A 303 0.52 -23.60 -7.24
C GLU A 303 -0.51 -24.63 -6.74
N ALA A 304 -1.36 -24.25 -5.77
CA ALA A 304 -2.38 -25.11 -5.20
C ALA A 304 -3.52 -24.29 -4.57
N GLU A 305 -4.68 -24.92 -4.39
CA GLU A 305 -5.84 -24.35 -3.70
C GLU A 305 -6.04 -25.04 -2.34
N PHE A 306 -6.04 -24.27 -1.26
CA PHE A 306 -6.16 -24.79 0.11
C PHE A 306 -7.44 -24.36 0.85
N GLY A 307 -8.47 -23.98 0.10
CA GLY A 307 -9.83 -23.76 0.57
C GLY A 307 -10.19 -22.30 0.78
N ILE A 308 -9.40 -21.35 0.29
CA ILE A 308 -9.75 -19.93 0.35
C ILE A 308 -10.94 -19.65 -0.57
N MET A 309 -10.95 -20.17 -1.79
CA MET A 309 -12.06 -19.91 -2.74
C MET A 309 -13.38 -20.44 -2.18
N LYS A 310 -13.37 -21.65 -1.62
CA LYS A 310 -14.53 -22.21 -0.93
C LYS A 310 -15.00 -21.32 0.23
N ALA A 311 -14.08 -20.81 1.05
CA ALA A 311 -14.41 -19.94 2.18
C ALA A 311 -15.03 -18.59 1.75
N LEU A 312 -14.66 -18.09 0.57
CA LEU A 312 -15.21 -16.87 -0.03
C LEU A 312 -16.60 -17.12 -0.61
N GLU A 313 -16.77 -18.21 -1.37
CA GLU A 313 -18.05 -18.59 -1.98
C GLU A 313 -19.13 -18.90 -0.92
N GLU A 314 -18.74 -19.46 0.22
CA GLU A 314 -19.67 -19.70 1.35
C GLU A 314 -20.06 -18.40 2.09
N ARG A 315 -19.53 -17.24 1.69
CA ARG A 315 -19.72 -15.96 2.37
C ARG A 315 -20.40 -14.92 1.47
N PRO A 316 -21.73 -14.72 1.58
CA PRO A 316 -22.51 -13.90 0.64
C PRO A 316 -22.18 -12.40 0.69
N SER A 317 -21.50 -11.92 1.74
CA SER A 317 -21.01 -10.54 1.80
C SER A 317 -19.83 -10.28 0.87
N VAL A 318 -19.10 -11.30 0.41
CA VAL A 318 -17.97 -11.13 -0.51
C VAL A 318 -18.48 -10.78 -1.90
N GLN A 319 -18.12 -9.59 -2.39
CA GLN A 319 -18.57 -9.09 -3.69
C GLN A 319 -17.56 -9.41 -4.79
N ALA A 320 -16.27 -9.21 -4.51
CA ALA A 320 -15.23 -9.30 -5.51
C ALA A 320 -13.86 -9.65 -4.90
N VAL A 321 -13.07 -10.36 -5.69
CA VAL A 321 -11.65 -10.64 -5.45
C VAL A 321 -10.85 -9.97 -6.56
N PHE A 322 -9.82 -9.22 -6.18
CA PHE A 322 -8.92 -8.53 -7.10
C PHE A 322 -7.50 -9.09 -7.03
N VAL A 323 -6.90 -9.31 -8.19
CA VAL A 323 -5.55 -9.89 -8.37
C VAL A 323 -4.71 -9.14 -9.40
N GLY A 324 -3.39 -9.32 -9.40
CA GLY A 324 -2.44 -8.79 -10.40
C GLY A 324 -1.79 -9.93 -11.18
N HIS A 325 -0.45 -9.92 -11.25
CA HIS A 325 0.45 -11.02 -11.67
C HIS A 325 0.49 -11.29 -13.19
N ASN A 326 -0.66 -11.40 -13.84
CA ASN A 326 -0.73 -11.55 -15.30
C ASN A 326 -0.81 -10.17 -15.96
N HIS A 327 0.24 -9.79 -16.71
CA HIS A 327 0.39 -8.41 -17.19
C HIS A 327 -0.50 -8.08 -18.39
N GLY A 328 -0.97 -9.11 -19.11
CA GLY A 328 -1.90 -8.93 -20.23
C GLY A 328 -3.37 -8.87 -19.82
N LEU A 329 -3.71 -9.26 -18.58
CA LEU A 329 -5.08 -9.46 -18.15
C LEU A 329 -5.62 -8.30 -17.33
N ASP A 330 -6.88 -7.91 -17.56
CA ASP A 330 -7.58 -6.90 -16.76
C ASP A 330 -9.08 -7.15 -16.69
N TRP A 331 -9.49 -8.42 -16.81
CA TRP A 331 -10.90 -8.77 -16.89
C TRP A 331 -11.55 -8.94 -15.53
N CYS A 332 -12.87 -8.74 -15.48
CA CYS A 332 -13.75 -9.16 -14.39
C CYS A 332 -14.79 -10.14 -14.92
N CYS A 333 -14.96 -11.28 -14.25
CA CYS A 333 -15.97 -12.29 -14.58
C CYS A 333 -16.69 -12.77 -13.32
N PRO A 334 -17.98 -13.12 -13.41
CA PRO A 334 -18.68 -13.76 -12.29
C PRO A 334 -18.15 -15.18 -12.09
N SER A 335 -18.08 -15.58 -10.83
CA SER A 335 -17.79 -16.93 -10.37
C SER A 335 -18.70 -17.23 -9.19
N ASN A 336 -19.72 -18.07 -9.41
CA ASN A 336 -20.83 -18.25 -8.47
C ASN A 336 -21.47 -16.89 -8.10
N ASP A 337 -21.52 -16.54 -6.82
CA ASP A 337 -22.15 -15.32 -6.31
C ASP A 337 -21.15 -14.15 -6.10
N LEU A 338 -19.90 -14.29 -6.55
CA LEU A 338 -18.85 -13.26 -6.46
C LEU A 338 -18.20 -12.95 -7.81
N TRP A 339 -17.39 -11.90 -7.85
CA TRP A 339 -16.58 -11.53 -9.02
C TRP A 339 -15.10 -11.84 -8.83
N LEU A 340 -14.48 -12.37 -9.88
CA LEU A 340 -13.03 -12.54 -10.00
C LEU A 340 -12.49 -11.52 -10.99
N CYS A 341 -11.53 -10.71 -10.57
CA CYS A 341 -11.08 -9.54 -11.30
C CYS A 341 -9.55 -9.42 -11.33
N PHE A 342 -8.96 -9.32 -12.51
CA PHE A 342 -7.59 -8.83 -12.67
C PHE A 342 -7.56 -7.30 -12.60
N ALA A 343 -6.60 -6.74 -11.87
CA ALA A 343 -6.14 -5.38 -12.04
C ALA A 343 -5.36 -5.25 -13.36
N ARG A 344 -5.19 -4.02 -13.83
CA ARG A 344 -4.34 -3.73 -15.00
C ARG A 344 -2.91 -3.56 -14.53
N HIS A 345 -1.96 -4.18 -15.25
CA HIS A 345 -0.54 -3.92 -15.10
C HIS A 345 -0.24 -2.42 -15.31
N THR A 346 0.31 -1.79 -14.28
CA THR A 346 0.56 -0.35 -14.25
C THR A 346 1.98 0.01 -14.64
N GLY A 347 2.95 -0.83 -14.28
CA GLY A 347 4.38 -0.54 -14.45
C GLY A 347 4.84 -0.56 -15.90
N TYR A 348 5.95 0.10 -16.18
CA TYR A 348 6.72 -0.11 -17.40
C TYR A 348 7.82 -1.16 -17.22
N GLY A 349 8.12 -1.56 -15.98
CA GLY A 349 8.92 -2.75 -15.68
C GLY A 349 8.09 -4.04 -15.81
N GLY A 350 8.74 -5.19 -15.67
CA GLY A 350 8.15 -6.50 -15.87
C GLY A 350 8.06 -6.87 -17.35
N TYR A 351 7.31 -7.93 -17.67
CA TYR A 351 7.20 -8.42 -19.04
C TYR A 351 6.03 -7.82 -19.83
N GLY A 352 6.15 -7.89 -21.15
CA GLY A 352 5.09 -7.52 -22.09
C GLY A 352 4.98 -6.02 -22.39
N ASN A 353 4.18 -5.70 -23.41
CA ASN A 353 4.10 -4.35 -24.00
C ASN A 353 2.65 -3.82 -24.13
N TRP A 354 1.71 -4.40 -23.39
CA TRP A 354 0.31 -3.94 -23.34
C TRP A 354 0.19 -2.50 -22.86
N ALA A 355 -0.86 -1.77 -23.24
CA ALA A 355 -1.04 -0.40 -22.76
C ALA A 355 -1.16 -0.35 -21.22
N ARG A 356 -0.58 0.65 -20.57
CA ARG A 356 -0.54 0.74 -19.10
C ARG A 356 -1.77 1.48 -18.55
N GLY A 357 -2.14 1.14 -17.32
CA GLY A 357 -3.27 1.74 -16.65
C GLY A 357 -3.48 1.16 -15.27
N ALA A 358 -4.63 1.42 -14.69
CA ALA A 358 -5.00 0.93 -13.38
C ALA A 358 -6.47 0.58 -13.31
N ARG A 359 -6.81 -0.35 -12.43
CA ARG A 359 -8.22 -0.61 -12.11
C ARG A 359 -8.70 0.39 -11.05
N VAL A 360 -9.91 0.89 -11.23
CA VAL A 360 -10.58 1.79 -10.30
C VAL A 360 -11.79 1.09 -9.71
N LEU A 361 -12.06 1.33 -8.44
CA LEU A 361 -13.26 0.90 -7.73
C LEU A 361 -13.99 2.13 -7.21
N GLU A 362 -15.30 2.15 -7.34
CA GLU A 362 -16.17 3.18 -6.76
C GLU A 362 -17.18 2.53 -5.82
N ILE A 363 -17.18 2.98 -4.57
CA ILE A 363 -18.10 2.55 -3.53
C ILE A 363 -19.06 3.70 -3.20
N LYS A 364 -20.36 3.44 -3.26
CA LYS A 364 -21.40 4.34 -2.71
C LYS A 364 -22.06 3.69 -1.51
N GLU A 365 -22.40 4.50 -0.51
CA GLU A 365 -22.97 4.02 0.74
C GLU A 365 -24.50 3.80 0.68
N ASP A 366 -25.25 4.70 0.04
CA ASP A 366 -26.72 4.69 0.08
C ASP A 366 -27.37 5.17 -1.26
N PRO A 367 -28.01 4.27 -2.03
CA PRO A 367 -27.95 2.81 -1.87
C PRO A 367 -26.51 2.31 -2.06
N PHE A 368 -26.18 1.16 -1.46
CA PHE A 368 -24.86 0.57 -1.66
C PHE A 368 -24.65 0.24 -3.15
N SER A 369 -23.48 0.59 -3.68
CA SER A 369 -23.05 0.10 -4.99
C SER A 369 -21.54 -0.04 -5.04
N LEU A 370 -21.05 -1.12 -5.65
CA LEU A 370 -19.65 -1.33 -6.00
C LEU A 370 -19.52 -1.38 -7.52
N LYS A 371 -18.76 -0.45 -8.10
CA LYS A 371 -18.46 -0.40 -9.53
C LYS A 371 -16.96 -0.48 -9.77
N SER A 372 -16.56 -0.93 -10.95
CA SER A 372 -15.17 -0.92 -11.37
C SER A 372 -15.00 -0.63 -12.86
N TRP A 373 -13.87 -0.03 -13.23
CA TRP A 373 -13.42 0.19 -14.60
C TRP A 373 -11.89 0.20 -14.66
N ILE A 374 -11.35 0.24 -15.88
CA ILE A 374 -9.92 0.51 -16.11
C ILE A 374 -9.77 1.96 -16.56
N THR A 375 -8.77 2.64 -16.02
CA THR A 375 -8.30 3.96 -16.45
C THR A 375 -6.89 3.83 -17.00
N MET A 376 -6.71 4.24 -18.25
CA MET A 376 -5.48 4.10 -19.00
C MET A 376 -4.54 5.29 -18.81
N GLU A 377 -3.26 5.11 -19.15
CA GLU A 377 -2.25 6.16 -19.13
C GLU A 377 -2.65 7.39 -19.96
N ASP A 378 -3.36 7.20 -21.08
CA ASP A 378 -3.86 8.27 -21.94
C ASP A 378 -5.15 8.95 -21.42
N GLY A 379 -5.62 8.52 -20.24
CA GLY A 379 -6.84 9.02 -19.59
C GLY A 379 -8.14 8.40 -20.11
N SER A 380 -8.09 7.54 -21.13
CA SER A 380 -9.27 6.79 -21.58
C SER A 380 -9.71 5.76 -20.54
N THR A 381 -10.99 5.41 -20.55
CA THR A 381 -11.55 4.42 -19.61
C THR A 381 -12.32 3.32 -20.35
N HIS A 382 -12.25 2.09 -19.83
CA HIS A 382 -12.96 0.93 -20.41
C HIS A 382 -13.31 -0.13 -19.36
N SER A 383 -13.81 -1.29 -19.79
CA SER A 383 -14.15 -2.45 -18.92
C SER A 383 -15.05 -2.10 -17.72
N HIS A 384 -16.05 -1.26 -17.92
CA HIS A 384 -16.96 -0.83 -16.85
C HIS A 384 -17.87 -1.98 -16.42
N VAL A 385 -17.97 -2.19 -15.11
CA VAL A 385 -18.78 -3.26 -14.51
C VAL A 385 -19.37 -2.82 -13.17
N VAL A 386 -20.58 -3.30 -12.90
CA VAL A 386 -21.22 -3.19 -11.58
C VAL A 386 -21.04 -4.56 -10.91
N LEU A 387 -20.36 -4.57 -9.77
CA LEU A 387 -19.98 -5.78 -9.04
C LEU A 387 -20.95 -6.12 -7.91
N SER A 388 -21.66 -5.11 -7.41
CA SER A 388 -22.74 -5.31 -6.43
C SER A 388 -24.02 -5.80 -7.11
N SER A 389 -24.64 -6.81 -6.52
CA SER A 389 -25.92 -7.41 -6.94
C SER A 389 -27.14 -6.53 -6.67
#